data_AF-A0A918G185-F1
#
_entry.id   AF-A0A918G185-F1
#
_cell.length_a   1.000
_cell.length_b   1.000
_cell.length_c   1.000
_cell.angle_alpha   90.00
_cell.angle_beta   90.00
_cell.angle_gamma   90.00
#
_symmetry.space_group_name_H-M   'P 1'
#
loop_
_entity.id
_entity.type
_entity.pdbx_description
1 polymer ?
#
loop_
_entity_poly.entity_id
_entity_poly.type
_entity_poly.pdbx_seq_one_letter_code
_entity_poly.pdbx_strand_id
1 'polypeptide(L)'
;MRAGVASGVLGTLAVATAAGTANAAEPVTQTLELPVLTGDLAAQVAQSAQATQQAAANYQLHAERDAAAAAAAKEAKKDLAHAKAEAKQKAEAARKAAAERATRAAERTTLSTPASSNSFTSTSSSTATGSAAAVIAFVKAQIGDAYVSGGTGPNSWDCSGLMQTAFKQVGIDLPRVSQDQSTAGTQVSLDNLQPGDILYWGSAGSAYHVAVYVGDGMFVGAQNPSTGVAEKPLSYDPPTGAVRVL
;
A
#
# COMPACT_ATOMS: atom_id res chain seq x y z
N MET A 1 45.66 3.53 -1.20
CA MET A 1 46.17 3.48 0.19
C MET A 1 44.98 3.46 1.15
N ARG A 2 44.99 2.53 2.12
CA ARG A 2 44.18 2.45 3.37
C ARG A 2 42.65 2.27 3.19
N ALA A 3 41.94 1.43 3.95
CA ALA A 3 42.24 0.57 5.09
C ALA A 3 41.19 -0.57 5.15
N GLY A 4 41.62 -1.80 5.38
CA GLY A 4 40.76 -2.93 5.72
C GLY A 4 40.70 -3.08 7.24
N VAL A 5 39.50 -3.06 7.82
CA VAL A 5 39.29 -3.31 9.24
C VAL A 5 39.23 -4.82 9.46
N ALA A 6 40.25 -5.35 10.13
CA ALA A 6 40.25 -6.69 10.68
C ALA A 6 39.41 -6.70 11.96
N SER A 7 38.47 -7.65 12.06
CA SER A 7 37.84 -8.01 13.33
C SER A 7 37.63 -9.51 13.33
N GLY A 8 38.64 -10.21 13.83
CA GLY A 8 38.55 -11.64 14.15
C GLY A 8 37.91 -11.79 15.52
N VAL A 9 36.90 -12.65 15.63
CA VAL A 9 36.32 -13.05 16.91
C VAL A 9 36.97 -14.38 17.31
N LEU A 10 37.77 -14.33 18.38
CA LEU A 10 38.33 -15.50 19.06
C LEU A 10 37.19 -16.19 19.83
N GLY A 11 36.76 -17.37 19.38
CA GLY A 11 35.87 -18.24 20.14
C GLY A 11 36.68 -19.26 20.94
N THR A 12 36.75 -19.10 22.26
CA THR A 12 37.27 -20.12 23.18
C THR A 12 36.28 -21.28 23.28
N LEU A 13 36.68 -22.44 22.76
CA LEU A 13 35.91 -23.69 22.89
C LEU A 13 36.20 -24.31 24.27
N ALA A 14 35.29 -24.14 25.23
CA ALA A 14 35.34 -24.85 26.49
C ALA A 14 34.74 -26.25 26.31
N VAL A 15 35.59 -27.28 26.28
CA VAL A 15 35.15 -28.68 26.32
C VAL A 15 34.96 -29.06 27.79
N ALA A 16 33.72 -29.33 28.20
CA ALA A 16 33.41 -29.82 29.54
C ALA A 16 33.46 -31.34 29.53
N THR A 17 34.54 -31.94 30.03
CA THR A 17 34.60 -33.37 30.33
C THR A 17 34.08 -33.61 31.74
N ALA A 18 32.92 -34.25 31.88
CA ALA A 18 32.41 -34.69 33.17
C ALA A 18 33.28 -35.85 33.70
N ALA A 19 33.99 -35.63 34.80
CA ALA A 19 34.74 -36.66 35.51
C ALA A 19 33.84 -37.37 36.54
N GLY A 20 33.60 -38.68 36.35
CA GLY A 20 33.00 -39.56 37.35
C GLY A 20 34.07 -40.18 38.25
N THR A 21 33.78 -40.28 39.55
CA THR A 21 34.69 -40.63 40.66
C THR A 21 35.19 -42.09 40.63
N ALA A 22 36.46 -42.29 41.01
CA ALA A 22 37.11 -43.60 41.13
C ALA A 22 36.70 -44.39 42.39
N ASN A 23 36.57 -45.71 42.26
CA ASN A 23 36.64 -46.67 43.37
C ASN A 23 37.41 -47.92 42.90
N ALA A 24 38.34 -48.43 43.70
CA ALA A 24 39.33 -49.43 43.32
C ALA A 24 38.95 -50.86 43.75
N ALA A 25 39.04 -51.85 42.85
CA ALA A 25 39.33 -53.27 43.12
C ALA A 25 39.57 -54.08 41.81
N GLU A 26 40.66 -54.88 41.80
CA GLU A 26 41.10 -55.94 40.87
C GLU A 26 41.51 -55.61 39.40
N PRO A 27 42.67 -56.11 38.90
CA PRO A 27 43.15 -55.85 37.54
C PRO A 27 42.49 -56.80 36.52
N VAL A 28 41.29 -56.44 36.07
CA VAL A 28 40.78 -56.95 34.79
C VAL A 28 41.57 -56.28 33.67
N THR A 29 42.43 -57.04 32.97
CA THR A 29 42.90 -56.65 31.64
C THR A 29 41.72 -56.69 30.67
N GLN A 30 40.85 -55.70 30.77
CA GLN A 30 39.98 -55.31 29.66
C GLN A 30 40.83 -54.42 28.77
N THR A 31 41.17 -54.95 27.61
CA THR A 31 41.55 -54.12 26.47
C THR A 31 40.34 -53.24 26.15
N LEU A 32 40.28 -52.05 26.74
CA LEU A 32 39.35 -51.03 26.30
C LEU A 32 39.81 -50.61 24.91
N GLU A 33 39.19 -51.19 23.88
CA GLU A 33 39.22 -50.60 22.55
C GLU A 33 38.65 -49.20 22.69
N LEU A 34 39.51 -48.17 22.55
CA LEU A 34 39.04 -46.80 22.43
C LEU A 34 38.05 -46.77 21.25
N PRO A 35 36.81 -46.29 21.42
CA PRO A 35 35.93 -46.09 20.30
C PRO A 35 36.67 -45.19 19.30
N VAL A 36 36.84 -45.66 18.07
CA VAL A 36 37.45 -44.88 17.00
C VAL A 36 36.49 -43.75 16.65
N LEU A 37 36.59 -42.64 17.39
CA LEU A 37 35.75 -41.44 17.33
C LEU A 37 35.97 -40.60 16.05
N THR A 38 36.68 -41.12 15.05
CA THR A 38 37.30 -40.27 14.02
C THR A 38 36.38 -39.93 12.86
N GLY A 39 35.39 -40.78 12.53
CA GLY A 39 34.50 -40.55 11.39
C GLY A 39 33.36 -39.56 11.67
N ASP A 40 32.67 -39.74 12.79
CA ASP A 40 31.44 -39.01 13.10
C ASP A 40 31.74 -37.57 13.57
N LEU A 41 32.82 -37.39 14.35
CA LEU A 41 33.27 -36.07 14.77
C LEU A 41 33.76 -35.24 13.56
N ALA A 42 34.46 -35.86 12.61
CA ALA A 42 34.89 -35.17 11.40
C ALA A 42 33.69 -34.72 10.54
N ALA A 43 32.66 -35.55 10.42
CA ALA A 43 31.41 -35.20 9.74
C ALA A 43 30.66 -34.08 10.46
N GLN A 44 30.58 -34.11 11.80
CA GLN A 44 29.92 -33.09 12.60
C GLN A 44 30.67 -31.74 12.58
N VAL A 45 32.01 -31.78 12.57
CA VAL A 45 32.86 -30.60 12.37
C VAL A 45 32.68 -30.03 10.96
N ALA A 46 32.59 -30.87 9.93
CA ALA A 46 32.32 -30.41 8.56
C ALA A 46 30.92 -29.78 8.42
N GLN A 47 29.89 -30.38 9.02
CA GLN A 47 28.53 -29.84 9.03
C GLN A 47 28.43 -28.52 9.79
N SER A 48 29.07 -28.41 10.95
CA SER A 48 29.09 -27.15 11.72
C SER A 48 29.86 -26.04 11.00
N ALA A 49 30.96 -26.37 10.32
CA ALA A 49 31.68 -25.44 9.46
C ALA A 49 30.81 -24.97 8.28
N GLN A 50 30.08 -25.87 7.63
CA GLN A 50 29.17 -25.54 6.53
C GLN A 50 27.99 -24.67 7.00
N ALA A 51 27.39 -24.98 8.16
CA ALA A 51 26.32 -24.16 8.75
C ALA A 51 26.81 -22.75 9.10
N THR A 52 28.04 -22.63 9.61
CA THR A 52 28.66 -21.33 9.91
C THR A 52 28.93 -20.53 8.64
N GLN A 53 29.41 -21.18 7.57
CA GLN A 53 29.60 -20.56 6.26
C GLN A 53 28.27 -20.09 5.64
N GLN A 54 27.21 -20.89 5.75
CA GLN A 54 25.87 -20.52 5.27
C GLN A 54 25.29 -19.35 6.07
N ALA A 55 25.44 -19.35 7.40
CA ALA A 55 25.01 -18.23 8.23
C ALA A 55 25.74 -16.94 7.83
N ALA A 56 27.07 -17.00 7.62
CA ALA A 56 27.85 -15.85 7.17
C ALA A 56 27.38 -15.32 5.80
N ALA A 57 27.10 -16.22 4.84
CA ALA A 57 26.56 -15.85 3.53
C ALA A 57 25.17 -15.19 3.64
N ASN A 58 24.29 -15.73 4.50
CA ASN A 58 22.96 -15.15 4.73
C ASN A 58 23.05 -13.75 5.36
N TYR A 59 23.97 -13.53 6.30
CA TYR A 59 24.20 -12.20 6.87
C TYR A 59 24.68 -11.19 5.83
N GLN A 60 25.58 -11.59 4.94
CA GLN A 60 26.05 -10.75 3.84
C GLN A 60 24.89 -10.40 2.89
N LEU A 61 24.09 -11.39 2.50
CA LEU A 61 22.94 -11.22 1.60
C LEU A 61 21.87 -10.30 2.23
N HIS A 62 21.65 -10.40 3.55
CA HIS A 62 20.78 -9.47 4.27
C HIS A 62 21.33 -8.04 4.27
N ALA A 63 22.61 -7.85 4.58
CA ALA A 63 23.23 -6.53 4.57
C ALA A 63 23.18 -5.87 3.17
N GLU A 64 23.37 -6.66 2.10
CA GLU A 64 23.23 -6.20 0.71
C GLU A 64 21.80 -5.82 0.36
N ARG A 65 20.81 -6.63 0.78
CA ARG A 65 19.38 -6.29 0.59
C ARG A 65 18.98 -5.03 1.33
N ASP A 66 19.45 -4.84 2.55
CA ASP A 66 19.15 -3.66 3.36
C ASP A 66 19.81 -2.41 2.76
N ALA A 67 21.05 -2.53 2.28
CA ALA A 67 21.74 -1.45 1.56
C ALA A 67 21.03 -1.09 0.25
N ALA A 68 20.60 -2.08 -0.53
CA ALA A 68 19.84 -1.88 -1.76
C ALA A 68 18.46 -1.24 -1.49
N ALA A 69 17.76 -1.69 -0.44
CA ALA A 69 16.49 -1.12 -0.01
C ALA A 69 16.64 0.33 0.47
N ALA A 70 17.71 0.65 1.22
CA ALA A 70 18.00 2.01 1.64
C ALA A 70 18.35 2.93 0.45
N ALA A 71 19.10 2.42 -0.52
CA ALA A 71 19.40 3.15 -1.77
C ALA A 71 18.12 3.40 -2.59
N ALA A 72 17.29 2.38 -2.78
CA ALA A 72 16.01 2.50 -3.49
C ALA A 72 15.05 3.47 -2.78
N ALA A 73 14.99 3.44 -1.44
CA ALA A 73 14.18 4.36 -0.66
C ALA A 73 14.69 5.81 -0.75
N LYS A 74 16.01 6.02 -0.88
CA LYS A 74 16.59 7.35 -1.07
C LYS A 74 16.28 7.91 -2.46
N GLU A 75 16.37 7.10 -3.50
CA GLU A 75 16.02 7.53 -4.86
C GLU A 75 14.51 7.79 -4.97
N ALA A 76 13.67 6.91 -4.44
CA ALA A 76 12.22 7.12 -4.39
C ALA A 76 11.83 8.40 -3.65
N LYS A 77 12.53 8.76 -2.55
CA LYS A 77 12.33 10.03 -1.84
C LYS A 77 12.73 11.24 -2.66
N LYS A 78 13.80 11.13 -3.47
CA LYS A 78 14.27 12.21 -4.35
C LYS A 78 13.33 12.42 -5.53
N ASP A 79 12.87 11.34 -6.16
CA ASP A 79 11.87 11.38 -7.23
C ASP A 79 10.54 11.95 -6.73
N LEU A 80 10.14 11.54 -5.52
CA LEU A 80 8.96 12.09 -4.84
C LEU A 80 9.14 13.58 -4.50
N ALA A 81 10.34 14.04 -4.15
CA ALA A 81 10.61 15.46 -3.92
C ALA A 81 10.54 16.27 -5.23
N HIS A 82 11.07 15.73 -6.33
CA HIS A 82 10.99 16.36 -7.65
C HIS A 82 9.54 16.42 -8.15
N ALA A 83 8.81 15.30 -8.09
CA ALA A 83 7.41 15.23 -8.47
C ALA A 83 6.52 16.15 -7.61
N LYS A 84 6.80 16.27 -6.31
CA LYS A 84 6.12 17.24 -5.43
C LYS A 84 6.43 18.69 -5.80
N ALA A 85 7.67 19.01 -6.19
CA ALA A 85 8.04 20.35 -6.62
C ALA A 85 7.33 20.74 -7.92
N GLU A 86 7.27 19.84 -8.90
CA GLU A 86 6.55 20.04 -10.16
C GLU A 86 5.03 20.13 -9.95
N ALA A 87 4.46 19.28 -9.10
CA ALA A 87 3.04 19.31 -8.76
C ALA A 87 2.67 20.62 -8.03
N LYS A 88 3.53 21.13 -7.14
CA LYS A 88 3.32 22.41 -6.46
C LYS A 88 3.28 23.58 -7.45
N GLN A 89 4.16 23.59 -8.45
CA GLN A 89 4.17 24.62 -9.48
C GLN A 89 2.90 24.57 -10.36
N LYS A 90 2.45 23.37 -10.74
CA LYS A 90 1.21 23.19 -11.51
C LYS A 90 -0.04 23.59 -10.71
N ALA A 91 -0.10 23.24 -9.42
CA ALA A 91 -1.19 23.63 -8.52
C ALA A 91 -1.25 25.16 -8.32
N GLU A 92 -0.11 25.85 -8.24
CA GLU A 92 -0.06 27.30 -8.13
C GLU A 92 -0.55 27.99 -9.43
N ALA A 93 -0.20 27.45 -10.59
CA ALA A 93 -0.70 27.93 -11.88
C ALA A 93 -2.22 27.73 -12.02
N ALA A 94 -2.74 26.56 -11.63
CA ALA A 94 -4.17 26.26 -11.64
C ALA A 94 -4.96 27.16 -10.67
N ARG A 95 -4.41 27.45 -9.49
CA ARG A 95 -5.02 28.37 -8.50
C ARG A 95 -5.20 29.78 -9.08
N LYS A 96 -4.21 30.29 -9.83
CA LYS A 96 -4.31 31.60 -10.48
C LYS A 96 -5.38 31.60 -11.58
N ALA A 97 -5.46 30.54 -12.38
CA ALA A 97 -6.49 30.41 -13.42
C ALA A 97 -7.92 30.25 -12.86
N ALA A 98 -8.09 29.54 -11.74
CA ALA A 98 -9.38 29.36 -11.08
C ALA A 98 -9.91 30.66 -10.44
N ALA A 99 -9.03 31.47 -9.85
CA ALA A 99 -9.40 32.78 -9.30
C ALA A 99 -9.94 33.74 -10.37
N GLU A 100 -9.40 33.67 -11.60
CA GLU A 100 -9.86 34.47 -12.74
C GLU A 100 -11.18 33.96 -13.36
N ARG A 101 -11.51 32.68 -13.17
CA ARG A 101 -12.77 32.08 -13.62
C ARG A 101 -13.92 32.35 -12.63
N ALA A 102 -13.62 32.42 -11.34
CA ALA A 102 -14.58 32.72 -10.28
C ALA A 102 -15.13 34.16 -10.38
N THR A 103 -14.31 35.13 -10.78
CA THR A 103 -14.77 36.51 -11.01
C THR A 103 -15.71 36.62 -12.20
N ARG A 104 -15.54 35.80 -13.25
CA ARG A 104 -16.45 35.75 -14.41
C ARG A 104 -17.76 35.00 -14.17
N ALA A 105 -17.80 34.09 -13.19
CA ALA A 105 -19.01 33.33 -12.86
C ALA A 105 -19.99 34.12 -11.97
N ALA A 106 -19.49 35.07 -11.17
CA ALA A 106 -20.31 35.92 -10.30
C ALA A 106 -21.25 36.87 -11.08
N GLU A 107 -20.94 37.20 -12.34
CA GLU A 107 -21.80 38.05 -13.19
C GLU A 107 -22.99 37.29 -13.83
N ARG A 108 -23.05 35.96 -13.76
CA ARG A 108 -24.08 35.12 -14.42
C ARG A 108 -25.19 34.62 -13.47
N THR A 109 -25.19 35.01 -12.20
CA THR A 109 -26.10 34.47 -11.16
C THR A 109 -27.22 35.45 -10.76
N THR A 110 -27.68 36.33 -11.65
CA THR A 110 -28.82 37.24 -11.38
C THR A 110 -30.05 37.03 -12.27
N LEU A 111 -30.09 35.98 -13.10
CA LEU A 111 -31.21 35.68 -14.00
C LEU A 111 -31.48 34.17 -14.08
N SER A 112 -32.25 33.60 -13.13
CA SER A 112 -33.20 32.51 -13.41
C SER A 112 -33.93 32.06 -12.13
N THR A 113 -35.23 32.31 -12.10
CA THR A 113 -36.24 31.75 -11.19
C THR A 113 -36.61 30.31 -11.61
N PRO A 114 -37.11 29.44 -10.69
CA PRO A 114 -37.40 28.05 -11.01
C PRO A 114 -38.85 27.89 -11.54
N ALA A 115 -39.03 27.03 -12.54
CA ALA A 115 -40.35 26.58 -12.99
C ALA A 115 -40.39 25.05 -13.12
N SER A 116 -41.53 24.51 -12.71
CA SER A 116 -41.84 23.12 -12.39
C SER A 116 -41.83 22.12 -13.55
N SER A 117 -41.59 20.86 -13.17
CA SER A 117 -42.19 19.59 -13.61
C SER A 117 -42.55 19.37 -15.10
N ASN A 118 -42.02 18.30 -15.68
CA ASN A 118 -42.83 17.14 -16.07
C ASN A 118 -41.98 15.91 -16.47
N SER A 119 -42.54 14.73 -16.14
CA SER A 119 -42.00 13.38 -16.25
C SER A 119 -42.15 12.78 -17.65
N PHE A 120 -41.15 12.04 -18.16
CA PHE A 120 -41.30 10.93 -19.12
C PHE A 120 -40.12 9.91 -19.04
N THR A 121 -40.47 8.70 -18.59
CA THR A 121 -40.12 7.34 -19.07
C THR A 121 -38.67 6.88 -19.36
N SER A 122 -38.20 5.98 -18.49
CA SER A 122 -37.42 4.74 -18.72
C SER A 122 -36.13 4.75 -19.57
N THR A 123 -35.01 4.90 -18.87
CA THR A 123 -34.02 3.82 -18.67
C THR A 123 -33.53 4.00 -17.24
N SER A 124 -33.52 2.96 -16.42
CA SER A 124 -33.22 3.05 -14.99
C SER A 124 -31.74 3.35 -14.73
N SER A 125 -31.27 4.55 -15.10
CA SER A 125 -30.13 5.20 -14.46
C SER A 125 -30.61 5.58 -13.05
N SER A 126 -30.30 4.75 -12.06
CA SER A 126 -30.57 5.04 -10.65
C SER A 126 -29.84 6.32 -10.27
N THR A 127 -30.49 7.46 -10.45
CA THR A 127 -29.90 8.76 -10.12
C THR A 127 -29.64 8.75 -8.62
N ALA A 128 -28.38 8.92 -8.23
CA ALA A 128 -28.00 8.99 -6.82
C ALA A 128 -28.79 10.11 -6.12
N THR A 129 -29.37 9.82 -4.96
CA THR A 129 -30.03 10.81 -4.11
C THR A 129 -29.41 10.80 -2.72
N GLY A 130 -29.64 11.85 -1.91
CA GLY A 130 -29.15 11.92 -0.53
C GLY A 130 -27.62 11.83 -0.44
N SER A 131 -27.12 11.03 0.50
CA SER A 131 -25.68 10.90 0.79
C SER A 131 -24.85 10.44 -0.42
N ALA A 132 -25.38 9.52 -1.23
CA ALA A 132 -24.69 9.08 -2.45
C ALA A 132 -24.46 10.23 -3.43
N ALA A 133 -25.45 11.11 -3.61
CA ALA A 133 -25.33 12.27 -4.47
C ALA A 133 -24.25 13.25 -3.98
N ALA A 134 -24.13 13.46 -2.66
CA ALA A 134 -23.11 14.32 -2.08
C ALA A 134 -21.68 13.76 -2.26
N VAL A 135 -21.49 12.45 -2.05
CA VAL A 135 -20.22 11.77 -2.30
C VAL A 135 -19.82 11.89 -3.77
N ILE A 136 -20.76 11.61 -4.69
CA ILE A 136 -20.52 11.68 -6.13
C ILE A 136 -20.21 13.11 -6.58
N ALA A 137 -20.96 14.10 -6.08
CA ALA A 137 -20.70 15.51 -6.37
C ALA A 137 -19.29 15.93 -5.92
N PHE A 138 -18.87 15.47 -4.73
CA PHE A 138 -17.54 15.75 -4.21
C PHE A 138 -16.44 15.18 -5.11
N VAL A 139 -16.49 13.89 -5.46
CA VAL A 139 -15.44 13.27 -6.30
C VAL A 139 -15.42 13.85 -7.72
N LYS A 140 -16.59 14.19 -8.28
CA LYS A 140 -16.68 14.82 -9.60
C LYS A 140 -16.05 16.22 -9.60
N ALA A 141 -16.16 16.95 -8.50
CA ALA A 141 -15.51 18.25 -8.36
C ALA A 141 -13.97 18.16 -8.31
N GLN A 142 -13.40 16.99 -7.98
CA GLN A 142 -11.95 16.79 -7.95
C GLN A 142 -11.38 16.30 -9.29
N ILE A 143 -12.20 16.05 -10.31
CA ILE A 143 -11.71 15.58 -11.62
C ILE A 143 -10.69 16.57 -12.19
N GLY A 144 -9.52 16.06 -12.56
CA GLY A 144 -8.38 16.85 -13.02
C GLY A 144 -7.34 17.16 -11.94
N ASP A 145 -7.64 16.94 -10.66
CA ASP A 145 -6.66 17.09 -9.58
C ASP A 145 -5.53 16.06 -9.70
N ALA A 146 -4.35 16.43 -9.19
CA ALA A 146 -3.17 15.60 -9.28
C ALA A 146 -3.27 14.35 -8.39
N TYR A 147 -2.70 13.24 -8.86
CA TYR A 147 -2.48 12.09 -8.00
C TYR A 147 -1.15 12.26 -7.25
N VAL A 148 -1.16 12.10 -5.93
CA VAL A 148 0.04 12.07 -5.09
C VAL A 148 -0.13 10.96 -4.07
N SER A 149 0.80 10.00 -4.04
CA SER A 149 0.81 8.95 -3.03
C SER A 149 0.77 9.54 -1.62
N GLY A 150 -0.19 9.13 -0.80
CA GLY A 150 -0.44 9.70 0.52
C GLY A 150 -1.31 10.96 0.54
N GLY A 151 -1.76 11.47 -0.62
CA GLY A 151 -2.51 12.72 -0.75
C GLY A 151 -3.93 12.64 -0.18
N THR A 152 -4.33 13.68 0.56
CA THR A 152 -5.65 13.80 1.22
C THR A 152 -6.33 15.14 0.89
N GLY A 153 -5.98 15.74 -0.26
CA GLY A 153 -6.59 16.98 -0.73
C GLY A 153 -5.98 18.28 -0.20
N PRO A 154 -6.62 19.42 -0.51
CA PRO A 154 -7.79 19.52 -1.38
C PRO A 154 -7.46 19.48 -2.88
N ASN A 155 -6.19 19.62 -3.29
CA ASN A 155 -5.81 19.74 -4.72
C ASN A 155 -4.99 18.54 -5.23
N SER A 156 -4.76 17.53 -4.39
CA SER A 156 -4.03 16.34 -4.75
C SER A 156 -4.44 15.16 -3.87
N TRP A 157 -4.64 14.02 -4.50
CA TRP A 157 -5.28 12.88 -3.87
C TRP A 157 -4.49 11.60 -4.13
N ASP A 158 -4.51 10.66 -3.20
CA ASP A 158 -4.41 9.24 -3.59
C ASP A 158 -5.80 8.60 -3.60
N CYS A 159 -5.87 7.34 -4.04
CA CYS A 159 -7.11 6.62 -4.24
C CYS A 159 -7.98 6.61 -2.96
N SER A 160 -7.40 6.15 -1.85
CA SER A 160 -8.09 6.00 -0.57
C SER A 160 -8.32 7.33 0.16
N GLY A 161 -7.46 8.33 -0.02
CA GLY A 161 -7.60 9.67 0.54
C GLY A 161 -8.74 10.47 -0.10
N LEU A 162 -8.96 10.28 -1.42
CA LEU A 162 -10.13 10.82 -2.11
C LEU A 162 -11.42 10.22 -1.54
N MET A 163 -11.48 8.90 -1.40
CA MET A 163 -12.65 8.21 -0.83
C MET A 163 -12.92 8.69 0.60
N GLN A 164 -11.89 8.68 1.46
CA GLN A 164 -12.04 9.11 2.85
C GLN A 164 -12.65 10.51 2.95
N THR A 165 -12.21 11.45 2.13
CA THR A 165 -12.72 12.83 2.18
C THR A 165 -14.11 12.97 1.56
N ALA A 166 -14.42 12.19 0.52
CA ALA A 166 -15.73 12.17 -0.11
C ALA A 166 -16.81 11.64 0.85
N PHE A 167 -16.56 10.51 1.50
CA PHE A 167 -17.50 9.89 2.45
C PHE A 167 -17.59 10.67 3.76
N LYS A 168 -16.53 11.41 4.13
CA LYS A 168 -16.59 12.35 5.26
C LYS A 168 -17.57 13.49 5.04
N GLN A 169 -17.87 13.88 3.80
CA GLN A 169 -18.91 14.89 3.50
C GLN A 169 -20.29 14.49 4.01
N VAL A 170 -20.52 13.19 4.18
CA VAL A 170 -21.79 12.61 4.65
C VAL A 170 -21.66 11.94 6.02
N GLY A 171 -20.59 12.26 6.76
CA GLY A 171 -20.40 11.79 8.13
C GLY A 171 -19.90 10.35 8.26
N ILE A 172 -19.38 9.74 7.20
CA ILE A 172 -18.80 8.39 7.24
C ILE A 172 -17.27 8.50 7.29
N ASP A 173 -16.68 8.05 8.40
CA ASP A 173 -15.23 7.97 8.57
C ASP A 173 -14.69 6.66 8.00
N LEU A 174 -14.10 6.72 6.82
CA LEU A 174 -13.43 5.57 6.22
C LEU A 174 -11.99 5.41 6.73
N PRO A 175 -11.49 4.16 6.82
CA PRO A 175 -10.07 3.88 7.05
C PRO A 175 -9.16 4.60 6.03
N ARG A 176 -7.90 4.86 6.38
CA ARG A 176 -7.00 5.63 5.51
C ARG A 176 -6.56 4.86 4.26
N VAL A 177 -6.47 3.54 4.33
CA VAL A 177 -5.83 2.72 3.29
C VAL A 177 -6.87 1.89 2.52
N SER A 178 -6.58 1.58 1.26
CA SER A 178 -7.50 0.87 0.35
C SER A 178 -7.85 -0.53 0.83
N GLN A 179 -6.91 -1.22 1.50
CA GLN A 179 -7.09 -2.55 2.07
C GLN A 179 -8.28 -2.57 3.03
N ASP A 180 -8.27 -1.67 4.00
CA ASP A 180 -9.31 -1.59 5.03
C ASP A 180 -10.64 -1.06 4.44
N GLN A 181 -10.56 -0.11 3.51
CA GLN A 181 -11.75 0.41 2.81
C GLN A 181 -12.48 -0.68 2.02
N SER A 182 -11.77 -1.64 1.42
CA SER A 182 -12.37 -2.75 0.68
C SER A 182 -13.23 -3.68 1.53
N THR A 183 -13.15 -3.57 2.87
CA THR A 183 -13.91 -4.37 3.84
C THR A 183 -14.75 -3.51 4.80
N ALA A 184 -14.83 -2.20 4.60
CA ALA A 184 -15.44 -1.27 5.56
C ALA A 184 -16.97 -1.34 5.65
N GLY A 185 -17.62 -2.12 4.78
CA GLY A 185 -19.08 -2.19 4.68
C GLY A 185 -19.56 -3.53 4.13
N THR A 186 -20.74 -3.54 3.53
CA THR A 186 -21.34 -4.77 2.98
C THR A 186 -20.80 -5.05 1.59
N GLN A 187 -20.29 -6.26 1.36
CA GLN A 187 -19.81 -6.68 0.04
C GLN A 187 -20.97 -6.71 -0.97
N VAL A 188 -20.74 -6.14 -2.14
CA VAL A 188 -21.72 -6.04 -3.24
C VAL A 188 -21.19 -6.79 -4.46
N SER A 189 -22.10 -7.52 -5.13
CA SER A 189 -21.81 -8.09 -6.45
C SER A 189 -21.70 -6.99 -7.50
N LEU A 190 -20.79 -7.12 -8.46
CA LEU A 190 -20.62 -6.12 -9.53
C LEU A 190 -21.88 -5.96 -10.40
N ASP A 191 -22.77 -6.95 -10.43
CA ASP A 191 -24.07 -6.86 -11.12
C ASP A 191 -25.12 -6.03 -10.34
N ASN A 192 -24.86 -5.76 -9.06
CA ASN A 192 -25.76 -5.06 -8.14
C ASN A 192 -25.19 -3.70 -7.70
N LEU A 193 -24.29 -3.13 -8.49
CA LEU A 193 -23.68 -1.84 -8.21
C LEU A 193 -24.72 -0.72 -8.15
N GLN A 194 -24.59 0.14 -7.15
CA GLN A 194 -25.36 1.35 -6.97
C GLN A 194 -24.42 2.54 -6.87
N PRO A 195 -24.79 3.70 -7.45
CA PRO A 195 -23.97 4.90 -7.32
C PRO A 195 -23.66 5.22 -5.85
N GLY A 196 -22.39 5.46 -5.56
CA GLY A 196 -21.88 5.60 -4.18
C GLY A 196 -21.22 4.33 -3.63
N ASP A 197 -21.30 3.19 -4.31
CA ASP A 197 -20.51 2.00 -3.93
C ASP A 197 -19.01 2.26 -4.12
N ILE A 198 -18.21 1.78 -3.17
CA ILE A 198 -16.75 1.81 -3.28
C ILE A 198 -16.32 0.57 -4.08
N LEU A 199 -15.71 0.80 -5.23
CA LEU A 199 -15.07 -0.23 -6.05
C LEU A 199 -13.64 -0.45 -5.55
N TYR A 200 -13.15 -1.68 -5.63
CA TYR A 200 -11.77 -2.01 -5.29
C TYR A 200 -11.12 -2.93 -6.31
N TRP A 201 -9.78 -2.89 -6.37
CA TRP A 201 -8.94 -3.78 -7.16
C TRP A 201 -7.97 -4.55 -6.27
N GLY A 202 -7.87 -5.86 -6.49
CA GLY A 202 -7.21 -6.82 -5.59
C GLY A 202 -8.22 -7.64 -4.78
N SER A 203 -7.77 -8.45 -3.83
CA SER A 203 -8.70 -9.19 -2.96
C SER A 203 -9.16 -8.30 -1.81
N ALA A 204 -10.38 -8.51 -1.30
CA ALA A 204 -10.86 -7.85 -0.09
C ALA A 204 -9.83 -7.98 1.06
N GLY A 205 -9.55 -6.90 1.76
CA GLY A 205 -8.51 -6.81 2.80
C GLY A 205 -7.07 -6.68 2.27
N SER A 206 -6.88 -6.71 0.95
CA SER A 206 -5.57 -6.55 0.30
C SER A 206 -5.65 -5.71 -0.98
N ALA A 207 -6.72 -4.94 -1.12
CA ALA A 207 -6.93 -4.09 -2.28
C ALA A 207 -5.84 -3.03 -2.42
N TYR A 208 -5.30 -2.88 -3.63
CA TYR A 208 -4.25 -1.90 -3.94
C TYR A 208 -4.81 -0.59 -4.53
N HIS A 209 -6.08 -0.59 -4.95
CA HIS A 209 -6.75 0.59 -5.50
C HIS A 209 -8.22 0.61 -5.11
N VAL A 210 -8.79 1.82 -5.02
CA VAL A 210 -10.20 2.08 -4.72
C VAL A 210 -10.71 3.29 -5.50
N ALA A 211 -11.99 3.26 -5.85
CA ALA A 211 -12.71 4.34 -6.51
C ALA A 211 -14.19 4.30 -6.12
N VAL A 212 -14.98 5.30 -6.50
CA VAL A 212 -16.43 5.28 -6.28
C VAL A 212 -17.18 5.07 -7.60
N TYR A 213 -18.16 4.17 -7.59
CA TYR A 213 -19.07 3.99 -8.71
C TYR A 213 -20.03 5.19 -8.79
N VAL A 214 -20.16 5.79 -9.97
CA VAL A 214 -20.97 7.01 -10.17
C VAL A 214 -22.21 6.80 -11.02
N GLY A 215 -22.52 5.53 -11.36
CA GLY A 215 -23.63 5.17 -12.26
C GLY A 215 -23.18 4.97 -13.70
N ASP A 216 -24.10 4.47 -14.53
CA ASP A 216 -23.93 4.31 -15.99
C ASP A 216 -22.66 3.54 -16.42
N GLY A 217 -22.20 2.59 -15.59
CA GLY A 217 -20.98 1.84 -15.88
C GLY A 217 -19.70 2.67 -15.73
N MET A 218 -19.75 3.77 -14.97
CA MET A 218 -18.64 4.71 -14.77
C MET A 218 -18.19 4.74 -13.31
N PHE A 219 -16.92 5.04 -13.09
CA PHE A 219 -16.34 5.28 -11.78
C PHE A 219 -15.46 6.53 -11.77
N VAL A 220 -15.28 7.13 -10.58
CA VAL A 220 -14.35 8.24 -10.36
C VAL A 220 -13.36 7.87 -9.27
N GLY A 221 -12.07 8.06 -9.56
CA GLY A 221 -10.98 7.75 -8.64
C GLY A 221 -9.71 8.53 -8.96
N ALA A 222 -8.82 8.65 -7.97
CA ALA A 222 -7.46 9.16 -8.18
C ALA A 222 -6.59 8.02 -8.71
N GLN A 223 -6.33 7.99 -10.02
CA GLN A 223 -5.86 6.80 -10.73
C GLN A 223 -4.36 6.53 -10.54
N ASN A 224 -3.51 7.47 -10.96
CA ASN A 224 -2.06 7.35 -10.92
C ASN A 224 -1.40 8.71 -11.21
N PRO A 225 -0.08 8.89 -10.98
CA PRO A 225 0.61 10.18 -11.15
C PRO A 225 0.46 10.83 -12.54
N SER A 226 0.23 10.04 -13.60
CA SER A 226 0.07 10.58 -14.96
C SER A 226 -1.34 11.06 -15.26
N THR A 227 -2.36 10.47 -14.63
CA THR A 227 -3.77 10.71 -14.92
C THR A 227 -4.43 11.65 -13.92
N GLY A 228 -4.04 11.58 -12.65
CA GLY A 228 -4.76 12.29 -11.58
C GLY A 228 -6.12 11.68 -11.27
N VAL A 229 -7.04 12.51 -10.79
CA VAL A 229 -8.45 12.14 -10.59
C VAL A 229 -9.17 12.18 -11.94
N ALA A 230 -9.81 11.06 -12.30
CA ALA A 230 -10.52 10.95 -13.55
C ALA A 230 -11.79 10.12 -13.42
N GLU A 231 -12.76 10.41 -14.29
CA GLU A 231 -13.90 9.55 -14.56
C GLU A 231 -13.54 8.57 -15.69
N LYS A 232 -13.83 7.28 -15.48
CA LYS A 232 -13.52 6.19 -16.42
C LYS A 232 -14.66 5.18 -16.48
N PRO A 233 -14.88 4.52 -17.62
CA PRO A 233 -15.79 3.39 -17.68
C PRO A 233 -15.22 2.18 -16.95
N LEU A 234 -16.06 1.31 -16.40
CA LEU A 234 -15.65 0.04 -15.78
C LEU A 234 -14.88 -0.86 -16.77
N SER A 235 -15.11 -0.70 -18.07
CA SER A 235 -14.37 -1.43 -19.12
C SER A 235 -12.92 -0.97 -19.29
N TYR A 236 -12.55 0.20 -18.79
CA TYR A 236 -11.16 0.67 -18.82
C TYR A 236 -10.26 -0.15 -17.89
N ASP A 237 -10.75 -0.42 -16.68
CA ASP A 237 -10.07 -1.21 -15.66
C ASP A 237 -11.15 -1.86 -14.78
N PRO A 238 -11.51 -3.13 -15.01
CA PRO A 238 -12.59 -3.78 -14.28
C PRO A 238 -12.24 -4.00 -12.80
N PRO A 239 -13.06 -3.52 -11.85
CA PRO A 239 -12.82 -3.78 -10.43
C PRO A 239 -12.98 -5.26 -10.11
N THR A 240 -12.28 -5.74 -9.09
CA THR A 240 -12.40 -7.12 -8.60
C THR A 240 -13.60 -7.30 -7.65
N GLY A 241 -14.05 -6.23 -7.01
CA GLY A 241 -15.24 -6.24 -6.17
C GLY A 241 -15.68 -4.84 -5.73
N ALA A 242 -16.77 -4.79 -4.96
CA ALA A 242 -17.34 -3.54 -4.46
C ALA A 242 -17.90 -3.68 -3.04
N VAL A 243 -17.92 -2.59 -2.29
CA VAL A 243 -18.47 -2.51 -0.94
C VAL A 243 -19.39 -1.30 -0.83
N ARG A 244 -20.54 -1.49 -0.17
CA ARG A 244 -21.52 -0.46 0.15
C ARG A 244 -21.41 -0.05 1.61
N VAL A 245 -21.27 1.25 1.83
CA VAL A 245 -21.18 1.88 3.17
C VAL A 245 -22.30 2.90 3.42
N LEU A 246 -23.12 3.17 2.39
CA LEU A 246 -24.28 4.09 2.44
C LEU A 246 -25.58 3.33 2.69
#